data_AF-A0A379U0K3-F1
#
_entry.id   AF-A0A379U0K3-F1
#
_cell.length_a   1.000
_cell.length_b   1.000
_cell.length_c   1.000
_cell.angle_alpha   90.00
_cell.angle_beta   90.00
_cell.angle_gamma   90.00
#
_symmetry.space_group_name_H-M   'P 1'
#
loop_
_entity.id
_entity.type
_entity.pdbx_description
1 polymer ?
#
loop_
_entity_poly.entity_id
_entity_poly.type
_entity_poly.pdbx_seq_one_letter_code
_entity_poly.pdbx_strand_id
1 'polypeptide(L)'
;MNNDSDGVENTLQYCEQCLKNIDLLFLEWADAILERRKKNYSESIRHYRKIISARPDWYSARLQLATVLYLNKDILSVKEQLRKLRSEALSQDTAGLIDRFIARIQKTDHWSFRGGFTYLNEKNINNVPPSGRTIGKWRPGKPQSGKGLLYWGEAEKNLSLPDNLFGVTRLTVSGKTYWNNHSYDELSGSTGVGLGYRNVNTMIQIIPFYEKKLLWRWACVK
;
A
#
# COMPACT_ATOMS: atom_id res chain seq x y z
N MET A 1 -24.52 19.82 -11.97
CA MET A 1 -23.33 19.64 -12.83
C MET A 1 -22.91 18.19 -12.76
N ASN A 2 -23.22 17.42 -13.80
CA ASN A 2 -22.84 16.01 -13.87
C ASN A 2 -21.33 15.90 -14.12
N ASN A 3 -20.68 14.89 -13.57
CA ASN A 3 -19.26 14.56 -13.78
C ASN A 3 -19.04 13.93 -15.18
N ASP A 4 -19.69 14.52 -16.19
CA ASP A 4 -19.69 14.09 -17.58
C ASP A 4 -18.53 14.74 -18.31
N SER A 5 -17.47 13.96 -18.49
CA SER A 5 -16.25 14.44 -19.13
C SER A 5 -16.41 14.65 -20.63
N ASP A 6 -17.33 13.92 -21.29
CA ASP A 6 -17.53 14.02 -22.74
C ASP A 6 -18.33 15.30 -23.04
N GLY A 7 -19.35 15.59 -22.21
CA GLY A 7 -20.07 16.86 -22.27
C GLY A 7 -19.16 18.07 -22.04
N VAL A 8 -18.22 17.98 -21.10
CA VAL A 8 -17.24 19.06 -20.82
C VAL A 8 -16.29 19.28 -22.00
N GLU A 9 -15.69 18.20 -22.54
CA GLU A 9 -14.77 18.30 -23.68
C GLU A 9 -15.45 18.91 -24.91
N ASN A 10 -16.64 18.40 -25.25
CA ASN A 10 -17.43 18.93 -26.36
C ASN A 10 -17.76 20.41 -26.17
N THR A 11 -18.17 20.81 -24.97
CA THR A 11 -18.52 22.22 -24.68
C THR A 11 -17.30 23.14 -24.84
N LEU A 12 -16.13 22.72 -24.38
CA LEU A 12 -14.90 23.50 -24.51
C LEU A 12 -14.40 23.58 -25.96
N GLN A 13 -14.54 22.49 -26.73
CA GLN A 13 -14.07 22.43 -28.12
C GLN A 13 -14.89 23.31 -29.07
N TYR A 14 -16.21 23.45 -28.83
CA TYR A 14 -17.11 24.12 -29.77
C TYR A 14 -17.43 25.59 -29.45
N CYS A 15 -16.95 26.17 -28.35
CA CYS A 15 -17.26 27.57 -28.01
C CYS A 15 -16.04 28.43 -27.61
N GLU A 16 -15.23 28.83 -28.60
CA GLU A 16 -14.12 29.79 -28.40
C GLU A 16 -14.58 31.16 -27.87
N GLN A 17 -15.79 31.59 -28.21
CA GLN A 17 -16.35 32.87 -27.77
C GLN A 17 -16.88 32.83 -26.33
N CYS A 18 -17.29 31.65 -25.84
CA CYS A 18 -17.72 31.46 -24.46
C CYS A 18 -16.53 31.59 -23.50
N LEU A 19 -15.34 31.10 -23.88
CA LEU A 19 -14.13 31.14 -23.05
C LEU A 19 -13.76 32.55 -22.56
N LYS A 20 -14.14 33.60 -23.30
CA LYS A 20 -13.86 35.00 -22.92
C LYS A 20 -14.68 35.48 -21.72
N ASN A 21 -15.82 34.86 -21.42
CA ASN A 21 -16.75 35.28 -20.37
C ASN A 21 -17.05 34.18 -19.34
N ILE A 22 -16.37 33.04 -19.41
CA ILE A 22 -16.54 31.94 -18.45
C ILE A 22 -15.80 32.28 -17.15
N ASP A 23 -16.43 31.98 -16.02
CA ASP A 23 -15.82 32.07 -14.69
C ASP A 23 -14.56 31.19 -14.62
N LEU A 24 -13.46 31.75 -14.15
CA LEU A 24 -12.18 31.06 -13.99
C LEU A 24 -12.31 29.78 -13.15
N LEU A 25 -13.18 29.75 -12.14
CA LEU A 25 -13.41 28.54 -11.34
C LEU A 25 -14.10 27.44 -12.13
N PHE A 26 -14.94 27.79 -13.11
CA PHE A 26 -15.55 26.81 -14.00
C PHE A 26 -14.54 26.20 -14.96
N LEU A 27 -13.58 26.99 -15.46
CA LEU A 27 -12.46 26.46 -16.25
C LEU A 27 -11.60 25.50 -15.42
N GLU A 28 -11.25 25.87 -14.19
CA GLU A 28 -10.52 24.99 -13.28
C GLU A 28 -11.30 23.68 -13.01
N TRP A 29 -12.62 23.76 -12.90
CA TRP A 29 -13.47 22.57 -12.73
C TRP A 29 -13.47 21.66 -13.95
N ALA A 30 -13.58 22.25 -15.15
CA ALA A 30 -13.53 21.52 -16.41
C ALA A 30 -12.18 20.82 -16.60
N ASP A 31 -11.07 21.53 -16.40
CA ASP A 31 -9.73 20.97 -16.46
C ASP A 31 -9.55 19.81 -15.46
N ALA A 32 -10.07 19.97 -14.24
CA ALA A 32 -10.01 18.92 -13.23
C ALA A 32 -10.70 17.63 -13.68
N ILE A 33 -11.84 17.73 -14.38
CA ILE A 33 -12.57 16.58 -14.93
C ILE A 33 -11.79 15.94 -16.08
N LEU A 34 -11.25 16.74 -16.99
CA LEU A 34 -10.48 16.24 -18.14
C LEU A 34 -9.20 15.53 -17.69
N GLU A 35 -8.46 16.11 -16.75
CA GLU A 35 -7.25 15.47 -16.20
C GLU A 35 -7.58 14.17 -15.45
N ARG A 36 -8.70 14.13 -14.73
CA ARG A 36 -9.19 12.88 -14.12
C ARG A 36 -9.46 11.81 -15.18
N ARG A 37 -10.10 12.18 -16.29
CA ARG A 37 -10.41 11.25 -17.41
C ARG A 37 -9.13 10.71 -18.05
N LYS A 38 -8.11 11.56 -18.22
CA LYS A 38 -6.76 11.18 -18.67
C LYS A 38 -5.98 10.34 -17.65
N LYS A 39 -6.56 10.08 -16.47
CA LYS A 39 -5.91 9.44 -15.30
C LYS A 39 -4.72 10.21 -14.75
N ASN A 40 -4.61 11.50 -15.09
CA ASN A 40 -3.64 12.41 -14.53
C ASN A 40 -4.17 12.98 -13.21
N TYR A 41 -4.30 12.10 -12.22
CA TYR A 41 -4.98 12.44 -10.97
C TYR A 41 -4.26 13.54 -10.18
N SER A 42 -2.94 13.63 -10.26
CA SER A 42 -2.17 14.70 -9.60
C SER A 42 -2.57 16.09 -10.11
N GLU A 43 -2.66 16.28 -11.43
CA GLU A 43 -3.11 17.54 -12.01
C GLU A 43 -4.58 17.81 -11.71
N SER A 44 -5.43 16.79 -11.82
CA SER A 44 -6.83 16.91 -11.43
C SER A 44 -7.00 17.37 -9.97
N ILE A 45 -6.22 16.81 -9.04
CA ILE A 45 -6.19 17.25 -7.62
C ILE A 45 -5.75 18.70 -7.51
N ARG A 46 -4.73 19.14 -8.27
CA ARG A 46 -4.25 20.52 -8.27
C ARG A 46 -5.37 21.49 -8.66
N HIS A 47 -6.10 21.20 -9.73
CA HIS A 47 -7.25 22.00 -10.16
C HIS A 47 -8.35 22.03 -9.10
N TYR A 48 -8.76 20.87 -8.57
CA TYR A 48 -9.77 20.82 -7.50
C TYR A 48 -9.35 21.54 -6.21
N ARG A 49 -8.07 21.48 -5.81
CA ARG A 49 -7.56 22.21 -4.63
C ARG A 49 -7.69 23.73 -4.82
N LYS A 50 -7.46 24.26 -6.02
CA LYS A 50 -7.69 25.68 -6.33
C LYS A 50 -9.17 26.06 -6.19
N ILE A 51 -10.07 25.26 -6.76
CA ILE A 51 -11.53 25.47 -6.66
C ILE A 51 -11.97 25.53 -5.20
N ILE A 52 -11.57 24.56 -4.39
CA ILE A 52 -11.95 24.48 -2.97
C ILE A 52 -11.31 25.57 -2.12
N SER A 53 -10.18 26.12 -2.52
CA SER A 53 -9.56 27.26 -1.85
C SER A 53 -10.36 28.56 -2.11
N ALA A 54 -10.88 28.74 -3.33
CA ALA A 54 -11.66 29.92 -3.70
C ALA A 54 -13.15 29.82 -3.31
N ARG A 55 -13.73 28.61 -3.39
CA ARG A 55 -15.13 28.31 -3.04
C ARG A 55 -15.21 27.06 -2.14
N PRO A 56 -14.92 27.22 -0.83
CA PRO A 56 -14.95 26.10 0.11
C PRO A 56 -16.33 25.46 0.28
N ASP A 57 -17.39 26.19 -0.04
CA ASP A 57 -18.80 25.79 0.04
C ASP A 57 -19.27 24.94 -1.16
N TRP A 58 -18.43 24.76 -2.18
CA TRP A 58 -18.81 24.00 -3.37
C TRP A 58 -18.80 22.48 -3.12
N TYR A 59 -19.91 21.99 -2.57
CA TYR A 59 -20.13 20.60 -2.17
C TYR A 59 -19.72 19.57 -3.24
N SER A 60 -20.22 19.71 -4.47
CA SER A 60 -19.93 18.73 -5.54
C SER A 60 -18.46 18.70 -5.93
N ALA A 61 -17.77 19.84 -5.96
CA ALA A 61 -16.34 19.90 -6.23
C ALA A 61 -15.53 19.23 -5.11
N ARG A 62 -15.95 19.37 -3.85
CA ARG A 62 -15.26 18.75 -2.71
C ARG A 62 -15.42 17.22 -2.73
N LEU A 63 -16.59 16.71 -3.11
CA LEU A 63 -16.81 15.28 -3.30
C LEU A 63 -15.99 14.71 -4.48
N GLN A 64 -15.90 15.46 -5.58
CA GLN A 64 -15.06 15.08 -6.73
C GLN A 64 -13.57 15.09 -6.35
N LEU A 65 -13.11 16.09 -5.61
CA LEU A 65 -11.75 16.13 -5.05
C LEU A 65 -11.46 14.89 -4.20
N ALA A 66 -12.35 14.54 -3.27
CA ALA A 66 -12.23 13.33 -2.44
C ALA A 66 -12.13 12.05 -3.29
N THR A 67 -12.89 11.99 -4.39
CA THR A 67 -12.84 10.87 -5.33
C THR A 67 -11.48 10.76 -6.02
N VAL A 68 -10.95 11.88 -6.53
CA VAL A 68 -9.66 11.88 -7.24
C VAL A 68 -8.50 11.61 -6.27
N LEU A 69 -8.53 12.18 -5.06
CA LEU A 69 -7.57 11.85 -4.00
C LEU A 69 -7.56 10.35 -3.70
N TYR A 70 -8.74 9.71 -3.64
CA TYR A 70 -8.85 8.27 -3.40
C TYR A 70 -8.27 7.45 -4.55
N LEU A 71 -8.58 7.83 -5.80
CA LEU A 71 -8.00 7.21 -6.99
C LEU A 71 -6.48 7.35 -6.98
N ASN A 72 -5.96 8.50 -6.57
CA ASN A 72 -4.54 8.76 -6.46
C ASN A 72 -3.89 8.17 -5.21
N LYS A 73 -4.60 7.44 -4.33
CA LYS A 73 -4.08 6.83 -3.08
C LYS A 73 -3.68 7.82 -1.97
N ASP A 74 -4.15 9.06 -2.00
CA ASP A 74 -3.93 10.05 -0.92
C ASP A 74 -4.99 9.89 0.19
N ILE A 75 -4.92 8.76 0.90
CA ILE A 75 -5.96 8.28 1.83
C ILE A 75 -6.26 9.27 2.95
N LEU A 76 -5.24 9.94 3.52
CA LEU A 76 -5.46 10.87 4.62
C LEU A 76 -6.22 12.11 4.15
N SER A 77 -5.81 12.69 3.02
CA SER A 77 -6.51 13.84 2.42
C SER A 77 -7.97 13.50 2.07
N VAL A 78 -8.26 12.29 1.59
CA VAL A 78 -9.66 11.86 1.36
C VAL A 78 -10.47 11.93 2.65
N LYS A 79 -9.94 11.38 3.76
CA LYS A 79 -10.64 11.40 5.05
C LYS A 79 -10.93 12.83 5.50
N GLU A 80 -10.00 13.76 5.30
CA GLU A 80 -10.19 15.17 5.64
C GLU A 80 -11.32 15.81 4.81
N GLN A 81 -11.34 15.60 3.49
CA GLN A 81 -12.38 16.15 2.63
C GLN A 81 -13.76 15.56 2.98
N LEU A 82 -13.85 14.25 3.22
CA LEU A 82 -15.11 13.59 3.58
C LEU A 82 -15.61 13.99 4.96
N ARG A 83 -14.73 14.19 5.94
CA ARG A 83 -15.12 14.69 7.27
C ARG A 83 -15.64 16.12 7.20
N LYS A 84 -15.03 16.97 6.38
CA LYS A 84 -15.54 18.33 6.11
C LYS A 84 -16.94 18.28 5.51
N LEU A 85 -17.14 17.48 4.46
CA LEU A 85 -18.49 17.26 3.89
C LEU A 85 -19.49 16.78 4.94
N ARG A 86 -19.08 15.83 5.78
CA ARG A 86 -19.95 15.25 6.81
C ARG A 86 -20.40 16.24 7.88
N SER A 87 -19.63 17.32 8.10
CA SER A 87 -19.94 18.38 9.07
C SER A 87 -20.96 19.41 8.57
N GLU A 88 -21.28 19.39 7.27
CA GLU A 88 -22.30 20.26 6.67
C GLU A 88 -23.73 19.73 6.92
N ALA A 89 -24.73 20.58 6.73
CA ALA A 89 -26.14 20.20 6.84
C ALA A 89 -26.58 19.36 5.63
N LEU A 90 -26.36 18.04 5.72
CA LEU A 90 -26.67 17.07 4.66
C LEU A 90 -27.99 16.33 4.93
N SER A 91 -28.66 15.89 3.86
CA SER A 91 -29.73 14.91 3.99
C SER A 91 -29.20 13.60 4.59
N GLN A 92 -30.08 12.83 5.25
CA GLN A 92 -29.68 11.57 5.89
C GLN A 92 -29.07 10.57 4.90
N ASP A 93 -29.58 10.52 3.68
CA ASP A 93 -29.07 9.63 2.62
C ASP A 93 -27.64 10.00 2.21
N THR A 94 -27.37 11.29 2.02
CA THR A 94 -26.05 11.78 1.62
C THR A 94 -25.04 11.60 2.75
N ALA A 95 -25.44 11.89 4.00
CA ALA A 95 -24.62 11.62 5.18
C ALA A 95 -24.26 10.12 5.27
N GLY A 96 -25.23 9.22 5.08
CA GLY A 96 -25.01 7.78 5.10
C GLY A 96 -24.06 7.28 4.00
N LEU A 97 -24.08 7.89 2.81
CA LEU A 97 -23.13 7.59 1.74
C LEU A 97 -21.70 7.98 2.13
N ILE A 98 -21.51 9.18 2.69
CA ILE A 98 -20.19 9.64 3.15
C ILE A 98 -19.68 8.75 4.28
N ASP A 99 -20.53 8.40 5.25
CA ASP A 99 -20.16 7.53 6.37
C ASP A 99 -19.68 6.15 5.88
N ARG A 100 -20.39 5.55 4.91
CA ARG A 100 -19.94 4.30 4.26
C ARG A 100 -18.60 4.46 3.54
N PHE A 101 -18.37 5.61 2.89
CA PHE A 101 -17.11 5.86 2.21
C PHE A 101 -15.96 6.01 3.22
N ILE A 102 -16.15 6.79 4.29
CA ILE A 102 -15.17 6.93 5.39
C ILE A 102 -14.84 5.56 5.99
N ALA A 103 -15.84 4.73 6.27
CA ALA A 103 -15.63 3.39 6.83
C ALA A 103 -14.80 2.50 5.89
N ARG A 104 -14.99 2.60 4.57
CA ARG A 104 -14.19 1.86 3.58
C ARG A 104 -12.74 2.32 3.57
N ILE A 105 -12.50 3.62 3.68
CA ILE A 105 -11.15 4.20 3.67
C ILE A 105 -10.41 3.89 4.99
N GLN A 106 -11.12 3.85 6.12
CA GLN A 106 -10.51 3.49 7.41
C GLN A 106 -9.87 2.10 7.40
N LYS A 107 -10.47 1.13 6.69
CA LYS A 107 -9.91 -0.22 6.53
C LYS A 107 -8.52 -0.26 5.88
N THR A 108 -8.11 0.82 5.19
CA THR A 108 -6.84 0.88 4.45
C THR A 108 -5.60 1.06 5.34
N ASP A 109 -5.74 1.56 6.58
CA ASP A 109 -4.63 1.76 7.54
C ASP A 109 -4.57 0.67 8.63
N HIS A 110 -5.07 -0.53 8.32
CA HIS A 110 -5.08 -1.65 9.26
C HIS A 110 -3.84 -2.52 9.11
N TRP A 111 -3.62 -3.37 10.10
CA TRP A 111 -2.64 -4.44 10.00
C TRP A 111 -3.00 -5.39 8.86
N SER A 112 -2.02 -5.73 8.05
CA SER A 112 -2.07 -6.84 7.11
C SER A 112 -1.23 -7.99 7.65
N PHE A 113 -1.78 -9.19 7.65
CA PHE A 113 -1.11 -10.40 8.10
C PHE A 113 -1.00 -11.37 6.93
N ARG A 114 0.18 -11.93 6.72
CA ARG A 114 0.45 -12.98 5.73
C ARG A 114 1.25 -14.08 6.40
N GLY A 115 1.12 -15.30 5.91
CA GLY A 115 1.87 -16.42 6.46
C GLY A 115 1.64 -17.69 5.67
N GLY A 116 2.46 -18.69 5.94
CA GLY A 116 2.36 -19.99 5.31
C GLY A 116 3.24 -21.02 5.98
N PHE A 117 2.99 -22.28 5.66
CA PHE A 117 3.81 -23.40 6.07
C PHE A 117 3.96 -24.41 4.93
N THR A 118 5.08 -25.11 4.92
CA THR A 118 5.43 -26.10 3.90
C THR A 118 6.06 -27.33 4.56
N TYR A 119 5.55 -28.51 4.24
CA TYR A 119 6.16 -29.77 4.65
C TYR A 119 7.52 -29.97 3.97
N LEU A 120 8.53 -30.35 4.75
CA LEU A 120 9.89 -30.62 4.29
C LEU A 120 10.17 -32.13 4.32
N ASN A 121 10.78 -32.64 3.25
CA ASN A 121 11.31 -34.00 3.17
C ASN A 121 12.58 -33.98 2.31
N GLU A 122 13.67 -33.60 2.95
CA GLU A 122 14.97 -33.42 2.33
C GLU A 122 15.86 -34.62 2.62
N LYS A 123 16.54 -35.14 1.59
CA LYS A 123 17.46 -36.27 1.74
C LYS A 123 18.88 -35.85 2.16
N ASN A 124 19.19 -34.56 2.11
CA ASN A 124 20.54 -34.01 2.30
C ASN A 124 20.52 -32.59 2.89
N ILE A 125 20.00 -32.43 4.12
CA ILE A 125 19.84 -31.13 4.78
C ILE A 125 21.16 -30.44 5.14
N ASN A 126 22.23 -31.22 5.25
CA ASN A 126 23.58 -30.74 5.51
C ASN A 126 24.36 -30.42 4.24
N ASN A 127 23.69 -30.43 3.07
CA ASN A 127 24.23 -30.03 1.77
C ASN A 127 25.57 -30.68 1.42
N VAL A 128 25.73 -31.97 1.76
CA VAL A 128 26.96 -32.71 1.43
C VAL A 128 27.06 -32.88 -0.08
N PRO A 129 28.24 -32.67 -0.70
CA PRO A 129 28.45 -33.02 -2.10
C PRO A 129 28.14 -34.50 -2.39
N PRO A 130 27.74 -34.85 -3.63
CA PRO A 130 27.61 -36.24 -4.05
C PRO A 130 28.91 -37.02 -3.78
N SER A 131 28.76 -38.27 -3.32
CA SER A 131 29.88 -39.16 -2.98
C SER A 131 30.85 -39.31 -4.15
N GLY A 132 32.16 -39.13 -3.89
CA GLY A 132 33.23 -39.30 -4.89
C GLY A 132 34.08 -38.06 -5.15
N ARG A 133 33.71 -36.88 -4.61
CA ARG A 133 34.54 -35.66 -4.70
C ARG A 133 35.37 -35.48 -3.43
N THR A 134 36.68 -35.71 -3.53
CA THR A 134 37.67 -35.41 -2.48
C THR A 134 38.47 -34.18 -2.86
N ILE A 135 38.66 -33.26 -1.92
CA ILE A 135 39.56 -32.10 -2.09
C ILE A 135 40.78 -32.36 -1.21
N GLY A 136 41.85 -32.88 -1.81
CA GLY A 136 43.05 -33.31 -1.07
C GLY A 136 42.73 -34.37 -0.01
N LYS A 137 43.09 -34.11 1.24
CA LYS A 137 42.84 -35.01 2.39
C LYS A 137 41.43 -34.89 2.98
N TRP A 138 40.64 -33.89 2.58
CA TRP A 138 39.29 -33.70 3.08
C TRP A 138 38.32 -34.67 2.39
N ARG A 139 37.50 -35.35 3.19
CA ARG A 139 36.42 -36.24 2.72
C ARG A 139 35.07 -35.69 3.18
N PRO A 140 34.07 -35.59 2.28
CA PRO A 140 32.73 -35.15 2.67
C PRO A 140 32.12 -36.13 3.68
N GLY A 141 31.30 -35.60 4.60
CA GLY A 141 30.51 -36.40 5.53
C GLY A 141 29.41 -37.21 4.84
N LYS A 142 28.56 -37.91 5.59
CA LYS A 142 27.37 -38.57 5.02
C LYS A 142 26.20 -37.57 4.90
N PRO A 143 25.41 -37.62 3.81
CA PRO A 143 24.15 -36.88 3.72
C PRO A 143 23.24 -37.21 4.89
N GLN A 144 22.59 -36.20 5.45
CA GLN A 144 21.60 -36.35 6.52
C GLN A 144 20.21 -36.02 5.98
N SER A 145 19.23 -36.86 6.28
CA SER A 145 17.84 -36.59 5.91
C SER A 145 17.14 -35.77 7.00
N GLY A 146 16.19 -34.94 6.56
CA GLY A 146 15.37 -34.12 7.42
C GLY A 146 13.93 -34.11 6.94
N LYS A 147 13.01 -34.47 7.83
CA LYS A 147 11.58 -34.30 7.64
C LYS A 147 11.11 -33.23 8.62
N GLY A 148 10.38 -32.24 8.14
CA GLY A 148 10.08 -31.08 8.96
C GLY A 148 9.01 -30.15 8.41
N LEU A 149 9.00 -28.94 8.97
CA LEU A 149 8.09 -27.86 8.62
C LEU A 149 8.90 -26.58 8.41
N LEU A 150 8.76 -25.98 7.24
CA LEU A 150 9.10 -24.58 7.00
C LEU A 150 7.87 -23.74 7.30
N TYR A 151 8.02 -22.64 8.01
CA TYR A 151 6.95 -21.69 8.29
C TYR A 151 7.46 -20.26 8.15
N TRP A 152 6.55 -19.36 7.80
CA TRP A 152 6.82 -17.93 7.75
C TRP A 152 5.56 -17.12 8.05
N GLY A 153 5.77 -15.92 8.55
CA GLY A 153 4.72 -14.97 8.87
C GLY A 153 5.22 -13.54 8.69
N GLU A 154 4.31 -12.66 8.29
CA GLU A 154 4.55 -11.23 8.15
C GLU A 154 3.36 -10.47 8.73
N ALA A 155 3.65 -9.45 9.52
CA ALA A 155 2.69 -8.44 9.95
C ALA A 155 3.18 -7.07 9.48
N GLU A 156 2.34 -6.36 8.73
CA GLU A 156 2.65 -5.01 8.25
C GLU A 156 1.54 -4.03 8.64
N LYS A 157 1.91 -2.87 9.16
CA LYS A 157 1.01 -1.75 9.42
C LYS A 157 1.41 -0.56 8.58
N ASN A 158 0.46 -0.02 7.83
CA ASN A 158 0.61 1.22 7.09
C ASN A 158 -0.15 2.34 7.79
N LEU A 159 0.49 3.50 7.91
CA LEU A 159 -0.09 4.74 8.42
C LEU A 159 -0.08 5.77 7.30
N SER A 160 -1.25 6.09 6.74
CA SER A 160 -1.36 7.12 5.71
C SER A 160 -1.01 8.50 6.26
N LEU A 161 -0.20 9.24 5.51
CA LEU A 161 0.21 10.62 5.75
C LEU A 161 -0.32 11.51 4.60
N PRO A 162 -0.23 12.85 4.70
CA PRO A 162 -0.65 13.74 3.64
C PRO A 162 0.18 13.57 2.36
N ASP A 163 -0.34 14.08 1.24
CA ASP A 163 0.35 14.18 -0.04
C ASP A 163 0.98 12.85 -0.47
N ASN A 164 0.18 11.78 -0.42
CA ASN A 164 0.54 10.44 -0.90
C ASN A 164 1.64 9.72 -0.11
N LEU A 165 2.13 10.31 0.97
CA LEU A 165 3.11 9.69 1.86
C LEU A 165 2.45 8.66 2.79
N PHE A 166 3.24 7.72 3.28
CA PHE A 166 2.82 6.79 4.32
C PHE A 166 4.01 6.33 5.16
N GLY A 167 3.76 6.05 6.43
CA GLY A 167 4.66 5.29 7.29
C GLY A 167 4.35 3.81 7.24
N VAL A 168 5.37 2.98 7.37
CA VAL A 168 5.24 1.52 7.36
C VAL A 168 6.02 0.89 8.50
N THR A 169 5.42 -0.08 9.17
CA THR A 169 6.08 -0.95 10.14
C THR A 169 5.90 -2.39 9.69
N ARG A 170 6.99 -3.14 9.59
CA ARG A 170 6.99 -4.54 9.14
C ARG A 170 7.67 -5.43 10.17
N LEU A 171 7.03 -6.55 10.47
CA LEU A 171 7.55 -7.64 11.28
C LEU A 171 7.53 -8.90 10.43
N THR A 172 8.65 -9.60 10.32
CA THR A 172 8.73 -10.90 9.67
C THR A 172 9.26 -11.94 10.63
N VAL A 173 8.76 -13.16 10.51
CA VAL A 173 9.28 -14.34 11.17
C VAL A 173 9.33 -15.47 10.16
N SER A 174 10.39 -16.25 10.16
CA SER A 174 10.50 -17.44 9.35
C SER A 174 11.35 -18.47 10.05
N GLY A 175 11.09 -19.74 9.81
CA GLY A 175 11.85 -20.78 10.45
C GLY A 175 11.61 -22.13 9.81
N LYS A 176 12.54 -23.05 10.06
CA LYS A 176 12.39 -24.45 9.73
C LYS A 176 12.69 -25.29 10.96
N THR A 177 11.87 -26.31 11.19
CA THR A 177 12.07 -27.28 12.26
C THR A 177 11.95 -28.69 11.70
N TYR A 178 12.82 -29.60 12.12
CA TYR A 178 12.90 -30.97 11.64
C TYR A 178 12.61 -31.96 12.78
N TRP A 179 11.67 -32.88 12.59
CA TRP A 179 11.31 -33.89 13.59
C TRP A 179 12.44 -34.88 13.91
N ASN A 180 13.32 -35.11 12.95
CA ASN A 180 14.38 -36.12 13.02
C ASN A 180 15.79 -35.52 13.02
N ASN A 181 15.95 -34.20 12.90
CA ASN A 181 17.28 -33.57 12.87
C ASN A 181 17.29 -32.11 13.32
N HIS A 182 16.99 -31.88 14.61
CA HIS A 182 16.89 -30.56 15.23
C HIS A 182 18.17 -29.71 15.18
N SER A 183 19.33 -30.31 14.91
CA SER A 183 20.59 -29.56 14.79
C SER A 183 20.64 -28.59 13.60
N TYR A 184 19.66 -28.68 12.69
CA TYR A 184 19.46 -27.81 11.52
C TYR A 184 18.20 -26.95 11.62
N ASP A 185 17.56 -26.92 12.79
CA ASP A 185 16.44 -26.02 12.99
C ASP A 185 16.94 -24.57 12.96
N GLU A 186 16.16 -23.69 12.34
CA GLU A 186 16.47 -22.28 12.19
C GLU A 186 15.24 -21.44 12.50
N LEU A 187 15.48 -20.30 13.13
CA LEU A 187 14.48 -19.26 13.34
C LEU A 187 15.10 -17.91 13.00
N SER A 188 14.47 -17.16 12.13
CA SER A 188 14.83 -15.77 11.80
C SER A 188 13.64 -14.87 12.07
N GLY A 189 13.93 -13.70 12.63
CA GLY A 189 12.95 -12.64 12.77
C GLY A 189 13.57 -11.32 12.35
N SER A 190 12.79 -10.48 11.66
CA SER A 190 13.19 -9.11 11.36
C SER A 190 12.09 -8.10 11.66
N THR A 191 12.51 -6.90 12.01
CA THR A 191 11.64 -5.76 12.21
C THR A 191 12.18 -4.57 11.43
N GLY A 192 11.28 -3.79 10.84
CA GLY A 192 11.63 -2.59 10.10
C GLY A 192 10.58 -1.52 10.23
N VAL A 193 11.02 -0.26 10.23
CA VAL A 193 10.17 0.93 10.24
C VAL A 193 10.66 1.85 9.14
N GLY A 194 9.75 2.35 8.32
CA GLY A 194 10.10 3.11 7.13
C GLY A 194 9.04 4.11 6.71
N LEU A 195 9.35 4.77 5.60
CA LEU A 195 8.48 5.73 4.94
C LEU A 195 8.37 5.37 3.46
N GLY A 196 7.26 5.75 2.86
CA GLY A 196 7.05 5.60 1.43
C GLY A 196 6.15 6.67 0.86
N TYR A 197 6.12 6.70 -0.46
CA TYR A 197 5.22 7.48 -1.29
C TYR A 197 4.45 6.51 -2.18
N ARG A 198 3.14 6.68 -2.28
CA ARG A 198 2.30 5.88 -3.18
C ARG A 198 1.26 6.73 -3.88
N ASN A 199 1.20 6.60 -5.20
CA ASN A 199 0.08 7.07 -5.99
C ASN A 199 -0.54 5.91 -6.79
N VAL A 200 -1.42 6.20 -7.74
CA VAL A 200 -2.07 5.14 -8.55
C VAL A 200 -1.09 4.33 -9.41
N ASN A 201 0.03 4.92 -9.84
CA ASN A 201 0.95 4.35 -10.81
C ASN A 201 2.28 3.90 -10.20
N THR A 202 2.61 4.38 -9.00
CA THR A 202 3.96 4.26 -8.43
C THR A 202 3.89 4.10 -6.93
N MET A 203 4.69 3.18 -6.40
CA MET A 203 4.95 3.05 -4.98
C MET A 203 6.46 2.94 -4.77
N ILE A 204 6.99 3.81 -3.91
CA ILE A 204 8.40 3.80 -3.50
C ILE A 204 8.40 3.78 -1.97
N GLN A 205 9.22 2.92 -1.38
CA GLN A 205 9.35 2.84 0.07
C GLN A 205 10.79 2.51 0.48
N ILE A 206 11.21 3.05 1.60
CA ILE A 206 12.51 2.77 2.23
C ILE A 206 12.24 2.30 3.64
N ILE A 207 12.66 1.08 3.95
CA ILE A 207 12.42 0.41 5.22
C ILE A 207 13.75 -0.15 5.73
N PRO A 208 14.53 0.61 6.51
CA PRO A 208 15.64 0.03 7.26
C PRO A 208 15.09 -1.07 8.19
N PHE A 209 15.86 -2.14 8.33
CA PHE A 209 15.45 -3.30 9.11
C PHE A 209 16.61 -3.84 9.94
N TYR A 210 16.26 -4.49 11.04
CA TYR A 210 17.15 -5.31 11.84
C TYR A 210 16.66 -6.75 11.77
N GLU A 211 17.57 -7.67 11.45
CA GLU A 211 17.30 -9.10 11.39
C GLU A 211 18.18 -9.85 12.38
N LYS A 212 17.58 -10.82 13.07
CA LYS A 212 18.31 -11.77 13.91
C LYS A 212 17.97 -13.19 13.50
N LYS A 213 19.02 -13.98 13.25
CA LYS A 213 18.93 -15.40 12.97
C LYS A 213 19.44 -16.22 14.15
N LEU A 214 18.63 -17.17 14.60
CA LEU A 214 18.91 -18.11 15.66
C LEU A 214 19.01 -19.51 15.05
N LEU A 215 20.16 -20.14 15.23
CA LEU A 215 20.37 -21.55 14.90
C LEU A 215 20.31 -22.35 16.20
N TRP A 216 19.61 -23.48 16.20
CA TRP A 216 19.40 -24.28 17.43
C TRP A 216 20.68 -24.78 18.09
N ARG A 217 21.80 -24.81 17.36
CA ARG A 217 23.14 -25.08 17.93
C ARG A 217 23.57 -24.10 19.05
N TRP A 218 22.90 -22.96 19.21
CA TRP A 218 23.20 -21.94 20.23
C TRP A 218 22.18 -21.90 21.38
N ALA A 219 21.09 -22.65 21.31
CA ALA A 219 20.03 -22.66 22.33
C ALA A 219 20.31 -23.61 23.50
N CYS A 220 21.28 -24.52 23.38
CA CYS A 220 21.74 -25.43 24.44
C CYS A 220 23.17 -25.07 24.89
N VAL A 221 23.35 -23.85 25.41
CA VAL A 221 24.44 -23.55 26.36
C VAL A 221 23.78 -22.98 27.61
N LYS A 222 23.31 -23.89 28.46
CA LYS A 222 23.14 -23.72 29.91
C LYS A 222 23.32 -25.08 30.57
#